data_AF-A0A1W6SP06-F1
#
_entry.id   AF-A0A1W6SP06-F1
#
_cell.length_a   1.000
_cell.length_b   1.000
_cell.length_c   1.000
_cell.angle_alpha   90.00
_cell.angle_beta   90.00
_cell.angle_gamma   90.00
#
_symmetry.space_group_name_H-M   'P 1'
#
loop_
_entity.id
_entity.type
_entity.pdbx_description
1 polymer ?
#
loop_
_entity_poly.entity_id
_entity_poly.type
_entity_poly.pdbx_seq_one_letter_code
_entity_poly.pdbx_strand_id
1 'polypeptide(L)'
;MIRNPIDIATRVSPNLSALIESRVNDPDAEQPITLATVRTFVAGLLPAAFTEVEQLHHFDIDASLLDELDALIEEYGEDALAIDFAQNTASEPLSRVIDAVINDENRQNPPTLETIREAIASGLPARLVGDGVLEDDEDDALLGEIEALIRRYGADSLAEEFLRYE
;
A
#
# COMPACT_ATOMS: atom_id res chain seq x y z
N MET A 1 6.77 25.22 -3.13
CA MET A 1 7.24 24.07 -2.35
C MET A 1 6.68 22.84 -3.01
N ILE A 2 7.53 22.00 -3.59
CA ILE A 2 7.11 20.71 -4.14
C ILE A 2 7.02 19.81 -2.91
N ARG A 3 5.81 19.53 -2.42
CA ARG A 3 5.61 18.60 -1.30
C ARG A 3 5.87 17.21 -1.89
N ASN A 4 6.87 16.50 -1.38
CA ASN A 4 7.15 15.15 -1.85
C ASN A 4 5.95 14.25 -1.52
N PRO A 5 5.53 13.34 -2.42
CA PRO A 5 4.42 12.42 -2.16
C PRO A 5 4.62 11.58 -0.88
N ILE A 6 5.87 11.32 -0.49
CA ILE A 6 6.23 10.63 0.76
C ILE A 6 5.77 11.39 2.02
N ASP A 7 5.79 12.73 2.01
CA ASP A 7 5.31 13.55 3.15
C ASP A 7 3.78 13.58 3.26
N ILE A 8 3.06 13.29 2.18
CA ILE A 8 1.60 13.29 2.14
C ILE A 8 1.06 11.93 2.62
N ALA A 9 1.66 10.83 2.17
CA ALA A 9 1.29 9.47 2.57
C ALA A 9 1.43 9.20 4.09
N THR A 10 2.35 9.89 4.78
CA THR A 10 2.51 9.78 6.24
C THR A 10 1.42 10.52 7.04
N ARG A 11 0.61 11.38 6.39
CA ARG A 11 -0.53 12.07 7.01
C ARG A 11 -1.84 11.30 6.92
N VAL A 12 -1.81 10.17 6.23
CA VAL A 12 -2.97 9.32 5.96
C VAL A 12 -2.86 8.09 6.86
N SER A 13 -3.95 7.72 7.52
CA SER A 13 -4.04 6.55 8.35
C SER A 13 -3.80 5.29 7.50
N PRO A 14 -3.23 4.22 8.10
CA PRO A 14 -2.99 2.97 7.38
C PRO A 14 -4.25 2.41 6.70
N ASN A 15 -5.41 2.56 7.35
CA ASN A 15 -6.69 2.08 6.84
C ASN A 15 -7.14 2.88 5.61
N LEU A 16 -7.04 4.22 5.66
CA LEU A 16 -7.41 5.06 4.52
C LEU A 16 -6.45 4.85 3.35
N SER A 17 -5.16 4.73 3.64
CA SER A 17 -4.14 4.42 2.66
C SER A 17 -4.41 3.10 1.93
N ALA A 18 -4.67 2.01 2.67
CA ALA A 18 -4.97 0.70 2.09
C ALA A 18 -6.24 0.73 1.23
N LEU A 19 -7.26 1.50 1.64
CA LEU A 19 -8.49 1.67 0.87
C LEU A 19 -8.25 2.45 -0.44
N ILE A 20 -7.46 3.51 -0.39
CA ILE A 20 -7.05 4.28 -1.56
C ILE A 20 -6.23 3.40 -2.51
N GLU A 21 -5.28 2.63 -1.97
CA GLU A 21 -4.45 1.70 -2.72
C GLU A 21 -5.29 0.64 -3.45
N SER A 22 -6.21 -0.01 -2.73
CA SER A 22 -7.13 -0.98 -3.32
C SER A 22 -7.90 -0.40 -4.50
N ARG A 23 -8.27 0.88 -4.45
CA ARG A 23 -8.95 1.55 -5.56
C ARG A 23 -8.04 1.89 -6.72
N VAL A 24 -6.88 2.45 -6.44
CA VAL A 24 -5.93 2.86 -7.48
C VAL A 24 -5.41 1.66 -8.25
N ASN A 25 -5.28 0.50 -7.59
CA ASN A 25 -4.86 -0.74 -8.20
C ASN A 25 -6.00 -1.53 -8.86
N ASP A 26 -7.25 -1.08 -8.76
CA ASP A 26 -8.41 -1.71 -9.40
C ASP A 26 -8.39 -1.41 -10.92
N PRO A 27 -8.21 -2.44 -11.78
CA PRO A 27 -8.14 -2.24 -13.24
C PRO A 27 -9.48 -1.82 -13.85
N ASP A 28 -10.60 -2.03 -13.15
CA ASP A 28 -11.95 -1.66 -13.58
C ASP A 28 -12.36 -0.27 -13.06
N ALA A 29 -11.51 0.39 -12.25
CA ALA A 29 -11.81 1.73 -11.75
C ALA A 29 -11.68 2.82 -12.82
N GLU A 30 -12.65 3.74 -12.84
CA GLU A 30 -12.62 4.92 -13.71
C GLU A 30 -11.52 5.89 -13.24
N GLN A 31 -10.41 5.90 -13.97
CA GLN A 31 -9.29 6.82 -13.73
C GLN A 31 -9.53 8.20 -14.37
N PRO A 32 -9.06 9.31 -13.76
CA PRO A 32 -8.27 9.36 -12.53
C PRO A 32 -9.12 9.24 -11.26
N ILE A 33 -8.62 8.49 -10.28
CA ILE A 33 -9.26 8.39 -8.96
C ILE A 33 -8.85 9.60 -8.13
N THR A 34 -9.83 10.44 -7.77
CA THR A 34 -9.63 11.61 -6.91
C THR A 34 -10.11 11.36 -5.49
N LEU A 35 -9.71 12.21 -4.55
CA LEU A 35 -10.20 12.15 -3.16
C LEU A 35 -11.73 12.22 -3.09
N ALA A 36 -12.38 13.01 -3.96
CA ALA A 36 -13.83 13.07 -4.06
C ALA A 36 -14.44 11.71 -4.40
N THR A 37 -13.88 11.00 -5.37
CA THR A 37 -14.35 9.66 -5.79
C THR A 37 -14.19 8.64 -4.66
N VAL A 38 -13.07 8.67 -3.94
CA VAL A 38 -12.84 7.80 -2.78
C VAL A 38 -13.86 8.09 -1.67
N ARG A 39 -14.10 9.37 -1.36
CA ARG A 39 -15.10 9.79 -0.38
C ARG A 39 -16.51 9.34 -0.75
N THR A 40 -16.93 9.55 -2.00
CA THR A 40 -18.25 9.10 -2.48
C THR A 40 -18.39 7.60 -2.35
N PHE A 41 -17.33 6.85 -2.61
CA PHE A 41 -17.33 5.41 -2.42
C PHE A 41 -17.50 5.01 -0.95
N VAL A 42 -16.70 5.57 -0.04
CA VAL A 42 -16.78 5.23 1.40
C VAL A 42 -18.16 5.60 1.94
N ALA A 43 -18.70 6.75 1.55
CA ALA A 43 -20.06 7.15 1.88
C ALA A 43 -21.13 6.20 1.32
N GLY A 44 -20.87 5.57 0.18
CA GLY A 44 -21.75 4.58 -0.46
C GLY A 44 -21.66 3.17 0.13
N LEU A 45 -20.59 2.84 0.84
CA LEU A 45 -20.45 1.57 1.56
C LEU A 45 -21.24 1.54 2.87
N LEU A 46 -21.54 2.70 3.46
CA LEU A 46 -22.36 2.80 4.67
C LEU A 46 -23.77 2.25 4.39
N PRO A 47 -24.15 1.08 4.93
CA PRO A 47 -25.45 0.51 4.66
C PRO A 47 -26.48 1.15 5.59
N ALA A 48 -27.68 1.44 5.08
CA ALA A 48 -28.77 2.02 5.88
C ALA A 48 -29.31 1.08 6.98
N ALA A 49 -28.88 -0.19 7.03
CA ALA A 49 -29.41 -1.19 7.95
C ALA A 49 -28.42 -2.33 8.22
N PHE A 50 -27.66 -2.26 9.32
CA PHE A 50 -27.02 -3.44 9.94
C PHE A 50 -27.23 -3.45 11.46
N THR A 51 -27.11 -4.64 12.05
CA THR A 51 -27.45 -5.00 13.44
C THR A 51 -26.45 -4.49 14.48
N GLU A 52 -26.97 -4.15 15.67
CA GLU A 52 -26.36 -3.40 16.79
C GLU A 52 -24.94 -3.80 17.27
N VAL A 53 -24.42 -4.96 16.92
CA VAL A 53 -23.13 -5.47 17.45
C VAL A 53 -21.98 -5.33 16.43
N GLU A 54 -22.27 -5.38 15.13
CA GLU A 54 -21.32 -5.00 14.06
C GLU A 54 -21.25 -3.47 13.87
N GLN A 55 -22.26 -2.74 14.37
CA GLN A 55 -22.37 -1.27 14.29
C GLN A 55 -21.21 -0.53 14.95
N LEU A 56 -20.76 -0.91 16.15
CA LEU A 56 -19.81 -0.07 16.89
C LEU A 56 -18.42 -0.03 16.23
N HIS A 57 -17.89 -1.18 15.82
CA HIS A 57 -16.53 -1.23 15.29
C HIS A 57 -16.42 -0.78 13.83
N HIS A 58 -17.37 -1.11 12.96
CA HIS A 58 -17.28 -0.73 11.54
C HIS A 58 -17.65 0.75 11.34
N PHE A 59 -18.67 1.24 12.05
CA PHE A 59 -19.12 2.62 11.92
C PHE A 59 -18.12 3.63 12.50
N ASP A 60 -17.44 3.30 13.60
CA ASP A 60 -16.35 4.16 14.12
C ASP A 60 -15.18 4.24 13.12
N ILE A 61 -14.88 3.16 12.40
CA ILE A 61 -13.85 3.14 11.36
C ILE A 61 -14.31 3.96 10.13
N ASP A 62 -15.51 3.72 9.60
CA ASP A 62 -16.01 4.42 8.42
C ASP A 62 -16.25 5.91 8.64
N ALA A 63 -16.76 6.31 9.81
CA ALA A 63 -16.93 7.71 10.17
C ALA A 63 -15.56 8.41 10.33
N SER A 64 -14.59 7.74 10.96
CA SER A 64 -13.23 8.25 11.04
C SER A 64 -12.56 8.36 9.67
N LEU A 65 -12.83 7.45 8.74
CA LEU A 65 -12.30 7.50 7.37
C LEU A 65 -12.91 8.65 6.56
N LEU A 66 -14.21 8.91 6.72
CA LEU A 66 -14.88 10.05 6.08
C LEU A 66 -14.41 11.38 6.63
N ASP A 67 -14.28 11.51 7.95
CA ASP A 67 -13.75 12.73 8.59
C ASP A 67 -12.29 12.98 8.16
N GLU A 68 -11.50 11.91 8.04
CA GLU A 68 -10.13 12.00 7.54
C GLU A 68 -10.08 12.41 6.06
N LEU A 69 -10.91 11.81 5.20
CA LEU A 69 -11.05 12.21 3.80
C LEU A 69 -11.52 13.65 3.65
N ASP A 70 -12.46 14.10 4.47
CA ASP A 70 -12.94 15.48 4.49
C ASP A 70 -11.81 16.44 4.87
N ALA A 71 -11.00 16.11 5.87
CA ALA A 71 -9.81 16.90 6.23
C ALA A 71 -8.78 16.97 5.09
N LEU A 72 -8.55 15.86 4.37
CA LEU A 72 -7.65 15.84 3.21
C LEU A 72 -8.21 16.65 2.04
N ILE A 73 -9.52 16.57 1.78
CA ILE A 73 -10.19 17.36 0.73
C ILE A 73 -10.16 18.85 1.07
N GLU A 74 -10.34 19.23 2.33
CA GLU A 74 -10.23 20.62 2.78
C GLU A 74 -8.80 21.17 2.61
N GLU A 75 -7.76 20.35 2.88
CA GLU A 75 -6.36 20.79 2.75
C GLU A 75 -5.85 20.77 1.30
N TYR A 76 -6.20 19.76 0.51
CA TYR A 76 -5.60 19.47 -0.80
C TYR A 76 -6.55 19.65 -1.99
N GLY A 77 -7.86 19.73 -1.74
CA GLY A 77 -8.90 19.88 -2.76
C GLY A 77 -9.53 18.55 -3.20
N GLU A 78 -10.77 18.64 -3.67
CA GLU A 78 -11.58 17.49 -4.13
C GLU A 78 -11.00 16.82 -5.40
N ASP A 79 -10.33 17.61 -6.24
CA ASP A 79 -9.68 17.19 -7.47
C ASP A 79 -8.29 16.56 -7.26
N ALA A 80 -7.80 16.51 -6.01
CA ALA A 80 -6.51 15.91 -5.70
C ALA A 80 -6.53 14.41 -6.03
N LEU A 81 -5.45 13.93 -6.65
CA LEU A 81 -5.35 12.54 -7.06
C LEU A 81 -5.16 11.67 -5.82
N ALA A 82 -6.04 10.69 -5.63
CA ALA A 82 -5.98 9.79 -4.48
C ALA A 82 -4.66 9.00 -4.45
N ILE A 83 -4.07 8.77 -5.62
CA ILE A 83 -2.76 8.10 -5.80
C ILE A 83 -1.62 8.73 -4.99
N ASP A 84 -1.68 10.04 -4.71
CA ASP A 84 -0.66 10.77 -3.93
C ASP A 84 -0.78 10.51 -2.42
N PHE A 85 -1.88 9.89 -1.98
CA PHE A 85 -2.24 9.62 -0.58
C PHE A 85 -2.16 8.12 -0.24
N ALA A 86 -1.97 7.25 -1.23
CA ALA A 86 -1.63 5.85 -0.98
C ALA A 86 -0.21 5.76 -0.41
N GLN A 87 -0.05 5.13 0.76
CA GLN A 87 1.24 4.70 1.26
C GLN A 87 1.80 3.69 0.27
N ASN A 88 2.96 4.04 -0.28
CA ASN A 88 3.67 3.22 -1.25
C ASN A 88 4.66 2.35 -0.49
N THR A 89 4.14 1.58 0.45
CA THR A 89 4.90 0.60 1.21
C THR A 89 4.57 -0.77 0.66
N ALA A 90 5.58 -1.62 0.57
CA ALA A 90 5.39 -3.04 0.31
C ALA A 90 4.42 -3.62 1.35
N SER A 91 3.66 -4.63 0.95
CA SER A 91 2.91 -5.50 1.84
C SER A 91 3.81 -6.06 2.92
N GLU A 92 3.24 -6.53 4.03
CA GLU A 92 4.02 -7.16 5.09
C GLU A 92 4.92 -8.31 4.59
N PRO A 93 4.43 -9.29 3.80
CA PRO A 93 5.29 -10.34 3.27
C PRO A 93 6.35 -9.82 2.30
N LEU A 94 6.04 -8.83 1.45
CA LEU A 94 7.04 -8.22 0.57
C LEU A 94 8.07 -7.40 1.35
N SER A 95 7.66 -6.76 2.45
CA SER A 95 8.57 -6.05 3.37
C SER A 95 9.53 -7.03 4.05
N ARG A 96 9.07 -8.22 4.47
CA ARG A 96 9.95 -9.28 5.00
C ARG A 96 10.95 -9.76 3.94
N VAL A 97 10.53 -9.88 2.68
CA VAL A 97 11.44 -10.24 1.57
C VAL A 97 12.48 -9.14 1.34
N ILE A 98 12.04 -7.88 1.30
CA ILE A 98 12.92 -6.71 1.14
C ILE A 98 13.95 -6.68 2.29
N ASP A 99 13.50 -6.86 3.53
CA ASP A 99 14.33 -6.89 4.72
C ASP A 99 15.34 -8.05 4.70
N ALA A 100 14.92 -9.25 4.27
CA ALA A 100 15.81 -10.39 4.10
C ALA A 100 16.93 -10.13 3.08
N VAL A 101 16.64 -9.40 2.00
CA VAL A 101 17.64 -9.03 0.98
C VAL A 101 18.53 -7.88 1.46
N ILE A 102 18.01 -6.94 2.24
CA ILE A 102 18.77 -5.83 2.82
C ILE A 102 19.76 -6.33 3.87
N ASN A 103 19.32 -7.26 4.73
CA ASN A 103 20.15 -7.84 5.77
C ASN A 103 21.09 -8.95 5.26
N ASP A 104 21.17 -9.19 3.95
CA ASP A 104 22.14 -10.12 3.38
C ASP A 104 23.56 -9.55 3.48
N GLU A 105 24.35 -10.08 4.42
CA GLU A 105 25.73 -9.66 4.69
C GLU A 105 26.67 -9.78 3.48
N ASN A 106 26.29 -10.50 2.43
CA ASN A 106 27.08 -10.64 1.21
C ASN A 106 26.90 -9.46 0.23
N ARG A 107 25.94 -8.56 0.48
CA ARG A 107 25.65 -7.42 -0.40
C ARG A 107 26.55 -6.22 -0.10
N GLN A 108 27.02 -5.58 -1.16
CA GLN A 108 27.87 -4.38 -1.08
C GLN A 108 27.09 -3.07 -1.29
N ASN A 109 25.88 -3.14 -1.87
CA ASN A 109 25.04 -2.00 -2.20
C ASN A 109 23.60 -2.24 -1.73
N PRO A 110 22.86 -1.19 -1.35
CA PRO A 110 21.44 -1.29 -1.04
C PRO A 110 20.66 -1.86 -2.25
N PRO A 111 19.73 -2.79 -2.02
CA PRO A 111 18.99 -3.45 -3.10
C PRO A 111 17.99 -2.48 -3.76
N THR A 112 17.86 -2.59 -5.08
CA THR A 112 16.80 -1.91 -5.86
C THR A 112 15.55 -2.78 -6.00
N LEU A 113 14.44 -2.22 -6.46
CA LEU A 113 13.23 -2.99 -6.75
C LEU A 113 13.48 -4.12 -7.77
N GLU A 114 14.31 -3.88 -8.79
CA GLU A 114 14.71 -4.94 -9.74
C GLU A 114 15.49 -6.06 -9.07
N THR A 115 16.38 -5.71 -8.15
CA THR A 115 17.10 -6.70 -7.33
C THR A 115 16.13 -7.58 -6.54
N ILE A 116 15.08 -6.99 -5.95
CA ILE A 116 14.09 -7.75 -5.18
C ILE A 116 13.30 -8.67 -6.11
N ARG A 117 12.88 -8.19 -7.29
CA ARG A 117 12.22 -9.01 -8.31
C ARG A 117 13.09 -10.21 -8.72
N GLU A 118 14.38 -10.00 -8.97
CA GLU A 118 15.31 -11.08 -9.30
C GLU A 118 15.47 -12.08 -8.16
N ALA A 119 15.55 -11.60 -6.91
CA ALA A 119 15.60 -12.46 -5.75
C ALA A 119 14.33 -13.32 -5.63
N ILE A 120 13.16 -12.71 -5.82
CA ILE A 120 11.86 -13.39 -5.87
C ILE A 120 11.85 -14.47 -6.96
N ALA A 121 12.22 -14.11 -8.19
CA ALA A 121 12.29 -15.03 -9.32
C ALA A 121 13.34 -16.14 -9.13
N SER A 122 14.38 -15.90 -8.33
CA SER A 122 15.42 -16.89 -8.01
C SER A 122 15.00 -17.90 -6.93
N GLY A 123 13.80 -17.76 -6.37
CA GLY A 123 13.26 -18.67 -5.36
C GLY A 123 13.53 -18.26 -3.90
N LEU A 124 13.87 -16.99 -3.65
CA LEU A 124 13.97 -16.47 -2.28
C LEU A 124 12.69 -16.69 -1.45
N PRO A 125 11.46 -16.47 -1.97
CA PRO A 125 10.23 -16.71 -1.22
C PRO A 125 10.11 -18.15 -0.73
N ALA A 126 10.37 -19.13 -1.60
CA ALA A 126 10.34 -20.55 -1.22
C ALA A 126 11.34 -20.88 -0.10
N ARG A 127 12.49 -20.21 -0.06
CA ARG A 127 13.45 -20.33 1.06
C ARG A 127 12.90 -19.69 2.33
N LEU A 128 12.30 -18.51 2.25
CA LEU A 128 11.71 -17.82 3.41
C LEU A 128 10.52 -18.59 3.98
N VAL A 129 9.72 -19.26 3.15
CA VAL A 129 8.68 -20.21 3.58
C VAL A 129 9.32 -21.38 4.33
N GLY A 130 10.39 -21.96 3.78
CA GLY A 130 11.14 -23.04 4.44
C GLY A 130 11.79 -22.64 5.78
N ASP A 131 12.19 -21.37 5.91
CA ASP A 131 12.76 -20.78 7.13
C ASP A 131 11.67 -20.33 8.13
N GLY A 132 10.39 -20.42 7.77
CA GLY A 132 9.24 -20.04 8.61
C GLY A 132 9.03 -18.52 8.73
N VAL A 133 9.58 -17.73 7.80
CA VAL A 133 9.45 -16.27 7.74
C VAL A 133 8.22 -15.85 6.92
N LEU A 134 7.84 -16.67 5.94
CA LEU A 134 6.63 -16.51 5.12
C LEU A 134 5.74 -17.75 5.25
N GLU A 135 4.45 -17.57 4.99
CA GLU A 135 3.48 -18.64 4.83
C GLU A 135 3.46 -19.15 3.37
N ASP A 136 3.06 -20.41 3.16
CA ASP A 136 3.04 -21.09 1.84
C ASP A 136 2.09 -20.43 0.81
N ASP A 137 1.17 -19.56 1.23
CA ASP A 137 0.24 -18.83 0.38
C ASP A 137 0.63 -17.35 0.15
N GLU A 138 1.62 -16.85 0.88
CA GLU A 138 2.10 -15.47 0.76
C GLU A 138 3.01 -15.28 -0.46
N ASP A 139 3.67 -16.34 -0.98
CA ASP A 139 4.65 -16.23 -2.06
C ASP A 139 4.05 -15.99 -3.46
N ASP A 140 2.83 -16.48 -3.70
CA ASP A 140 2.10 -16.36 -4.97
C ASP A 140 1.83 -14.90 -5.38
N ALA A 141 1.65 -13.99 -4.42
CA ALA A 141 1.33 -12.58 -4.69
C ALA A 141 2.56 -11.67 -4.84
N LEU A 142 3.72 -12.07 -4.32
CA LEU A 142 4.90 -11.20 -4.20
C LEU A 142 5.45 -10.73 -5.55
N LEU A 143 5.47 -11.62 -6.55
CA LEU A 143 6.00 -11.27 -7.87
C LEU A 143 5.11 -10.25 -8.59
N GLY A 144 3.79 -10.39 -8.45
CA GLY A 144 2.82 -9.43 -9.02
C GLY A 144 2.94 -8.05 -8.36
N GLU A 145 3.13 -8.04 -7.04
CA GLU A 145 3.29 -6.82 -6.26
C GLU A 145 4.59 -6.06 -6.61
N ILE A 146 5.74 -6.75 -6.62
CA ILE A 146 7.02 -6.10 -6.97
C ILE A 146 7.01 -5.57 -8.42
N GLU A 147 6.34 -6.27 -9.35
CA GLU A 147 6.16 -5.77 -10.72
C GLU A 147 5.26 -4.54 -10.79
N ALA A 148 4.26 -4.41 -9.91
CA ALA A 148 3.46 -3.20 -9.79
C ALA A 148 4.31 -2.02 -9.26
N LEU A 149 5.14 -2.26 -8.24
CA LEU A 149 6.07 -1.27 -7.69
C LEU A 149 7.10 -0.82 -8.74
N ILE A 150 7.73 -1.76 -9.47
CA ILE A 150 8.70 -1.44 -10.53
C ILE A 150 8.07 -0.63 -11.65
N ARG A 151 6.86 -0.99 -12.11
CA ARG A 151 6.15 -0.24 -13.16
C ARG A 151 5.87 1.21 -12.76
N ARG A 152 5.72 1.47 -11.47
CA ARG A 152 5.32 2.76 -10.93
C ARG A 152 6.48 3.65 -10.50
N TYR A 153 7.47 3.08 -9.82
CA TYR A 153 8.61 3.81 -9.27
C TYR A 153 9.88 3.69 -10.12
N GLY A 154 9.96 2.62 -10.90
CA GLY A 154 11.13 2.29 -11.70
C GLY A 154 11.93 1.14 -11.09
N ALA A 155 12.62 0.40 -11.95
CA ALA A 155 13.48 -0.72 -11.59
C ALA A 155 14.64 -0.32 -10.66
N ASP A 156 15.12 0.92 -10.82
CA ASP A 156 16.30 1.46 -10.13
C ASP A 156 16.00 2.08 -8.76
N SER A 157 14.73 2.15 -8.35
CA SER A 157 14.37 2.68 -7.02
C SER A 157 14.88 1.79 -5.90
N LEU A 158 15.30 2.40 -4.79
CA LEU A 158 15.83 1.68 -3.64
C LEU A 158 14.70 0.96 -2.90
N ALA A 159 14.88 -0.33 -2.65
CA ALA A 159 13.84 -1.15 -2.02
C ALA A 159 13.59 -0.76 -0.55
N GLU A 160 14.59 -0.20 0.13
CA GLU A 160 14.47 0.26 1.52
C GLU A 160 13.43 1.38 1.70
N GLU A 161 13.15 2.17 0.67
CA GLU A 161 12.13 3.23 0.73
C GLU A 161 10.69 2.70 0.79
N PHE A 162 10.51 1.43 0.42
CA PHE A 162 9.20 0.76 0.42
C PHE A 162 9.01 -0.15 1.63
N LEU A 163 10.02 -0.24 2.52
CA LEU A 163 10.00 -1.12 3.68
C LEU A 163 9.07 -0.54 4.74
N ARG A 164 8.05 -1.32 5.12
CA ARG A 164 7.19 -0.97 6.24
C ARG A 164 7.81 -1.49 7.53
N TYR A 165 8.28 -0.59 8.39
CA TYR A 165 8.61 -0.95 9.77
C TYR A 165 7.31 -0.98 10.58
N GLU A 166 6.92 -2.18 11.03
CA GLU A 166 5.86 -2.37 12.03
C GLU A 166 6.42 -2.43 13.45
#